data_AF-A0A1Y6FE47-F1
#
_entry.id   AF-A0A1Y6FE47-F1
#
_cell.length_a   1.000
_cell.length_b   1.000
_cell.length_c   1.000
_cell.angle_alpha   90.00
_cell.angle_beta   90.00
_cell.angle_gamma   90.00
#
_symmetry.space_group_name_H-M   'P 1'
#
loop_
_entity.id
_entity.type
_entity.pdbx_description
1 polymer ?
#
loop_
_entity_poly.entity_id
_entity_poly.type
_entity_poly.pdbx_seq_one_letter_code
_entity_poly.pdbx_strand_id
1 'polypeptide(L)'
;MENRIPIEELVSKVLSELDRLNYAYNTICGYRAFYKRVISFAKARGEIYFSEALGRDFLTETYNCTVNYYQEAMPKGLKGPIRRIRV
;
A
#
# COMPACT_ATOMS: atom_id res chain seq x y z
N MET A 1 -0.48 3.37 -23.59
CA MET A 1 0.36 2.38 -22.88
C MET A 1 0.20 2.66 -21.40
N GLU A 2 -0.39 1.74 -20.64
CA GLU A 2 -0.36 1.84 -19.18
C GLU A 2 1.11 1.77 -18.74
N ASN A 3 1.65 2.87 -18.24
CA ASN A 3 3.00 2.94 -17.68
C ASN A 3 3.04 2.16 -16.34
N ARG A 4 3.02 0.83 -16.42
CA ARG A 4 3.18 -0.04 -15.25
C ARG A 4 4.65 -0.03 -14.85
N ILE A 5 4.94 0.58 -13.70
CA ILE A 5 6.25 0.56 -13.07
C ILE A 5 6.30 -0.52 -12.00
N PRO A 6 7.45 -1.17 -11.77
CA PRO A 6 7.61 -2.14 -10.69
C PRO A 6 7.17 -1.57 -9.33
N ILE A 7 6.65 -2.42 -8.45
CA ILE A 7 6.10 -1.98 -7.16
C ILE A 7 7.14 -1.24 -6.31
N GLU A 8 8.41 -1.57 -6.41
CA GLU A 8 9.49 -0.84 -5.73
C GLU A 8 9.67 0.58 -6.25
N GLU A 9 9.58 0.76 -7.57
CA GLU A 9 9.66 2.08 -8.20
C GLU A 9 8.43 2.91 -7.86
N LEU A 10 7.24 2.30 -7.86
CA LEU A 10 6.00 2.94 -7.43
C LEU A 10 6.11 3.44 -6.00
N VAL A 11 6.54 2.58 -5.07
CA VAL A 11 6.72 2.94 -3.67
C VAL A 11 7.76 4.05 -3.51
N SER A 12 8.86 4.00 -4.26
CA SER A 12 9.88 5.06 -4.25
C SER A 12 9.28 6.42 -4.64
N LYS A 13 8.49 6.46 -5.73
CA LYS A 13 7.80 7.69 -6.17
C LYS A 13 6.82 8.20 -5.13
N VAL A 14 6.01 7.31 -4.52
CA VAL A 14 5.07 7.70 -3.46
C VAL A 14 5.81 8.31 -2.26
N LEU A 15 6.92 7.72 -1.82
CA LEU A 15 7.69 8.26 -0.69
C LEU A 15 8.32 9.63 -1.02
N SER A 16 8.82 9.82 -2.24
CA SER A 16 9.33 11.12 -2.70
C SER A 16 8.23 12.18 -2.78
N GLU A 17 7.02 11.81 -3.21
CA GLU A 17 5.89 12.74 -3.22
C GLU A 17 5.43 13.12 -1.81
N LEU A 18 5.44 12.19 -0.85
CA LEU A 18 5.15 12.52 0.55
C LEU A 18 6.18 13.51 1.13
N ASP A 19 7.46 13.34 0.78
CA ASP A 19 8.53 14.27 1.15
C ASP A 19 8.33 15.65 0.53
N ARG A 20 8.04 15.71 -0.78
CA ARG A 20 7.72 16.96 -1.51
C ARG A 20 6.52 17.70 -0.92
N LEU A 21 5.54 16.96 -0.40
CA LEU A 21 4.35 17.50 0.27
C LEU A 21 4.61 17.88 1.73
N ASN A 22 5.86 17.84 2.20
CA ASN A 22 6.28 18.17 3.57
C ASN A 22 5.58 17.33 4.65
N TYR A 23 5.29 16.05 4.36
CA TYR A 23 4.83 15.14 5.40
C TYR A 23 5.93 14.98 6.46
N ALA A 24 5.54 14.89 7.73
CA ALA A 24 6.49 14.69 8.82
C ALA A 24 7.33 13.42 8.60
N TYR A 25 8.63 13.50 8.91
CA TYR A 25 9.57 12.40 8.75
C TYR A 25 9.06 11.08 9.35
N ASN A 26 8.52 11.13 10.58
CA ASN A 26 7.96 9.96 11.26
C ASN A 26 6.78 9.33 10.50
N THR A 27 5.99 10.14 9.81
CA THR A 27 4.90 9.67 8.95
C THR A 27 5.48 8.95 7.73
N ILE A 28 6.47 9.54 7.05
CA ILE A 28 7.15 8.93 5.90
C ILE A 28 7.79 7.59 6.29
N CYS A 29 8.43 7.50 7.46
CA CYS A 29 8.95 6.25 8.02
C CYS A 29 7.85 5.19 8.19
N GLY A 30 6.67 5.59 8.67
CA GLY A 30 5.50 4.72 8.79
C GLY A 30 4.99 4.19 7.44
N TYR A 31 4.98 5.02 6.40
CA TYR A 31 4.67 4.60 5.02
C TYR A 31 5.73 3.65 4.47
N ARG A 32 7.02 3.97 4.65
CA ARG A 32 8.13 3.13 4.20
C ARG A 32 8.06 1.73 4.83
N ALA A 33 7.84 1.64 6.14
CA ALA A 33 7.72 0.36 6.83
C ALA A 33 6.49 -0.44 6.35
N PHE A 34 5.38 0.24 6.08
CA PHE A 34 4.19 -0.38 5.53
C PHE A 34 4.44 -0.94 4.12
N TYR A 35 4.97 -0.14 3.21
CA TYR A 35 5.23 -0.56 1.83
C TYR A 35 6.31 -1.62 1.72
N LYS A 36 7.28 -1.68 2.64
CA LYS A 36 8.22 -2.81 2.72
C LYS A 36 7.49 -4.14 2.90
N ARG A 37 6.43 -4.18 3.73
CA ARG A 37 5.60 -5.40 3.90
C ARG A 37 4.81 -5.72 2.64
N VAL A 38 4.29 -4.71 1.94
CA VAL A 38 3.57 -4.90 0.66
C VAL A 38 4.52 -5.47 -0.40
N ILE A 39 5.73 -4.92 -0.54
CA ILE A 39 6.73 -5.43 -1.48
C ILE A 39 7.13 -6.87 -1.15
N SER A 40 7.36 -7.19 0.12
CA SER A 40 7.66 -8.57 0.54
C SER A 40 6.50 -9.52 0.22
N PHE A 41 5.26 -9.09 0.41
CA PHE A 41 4.07 -9.86 0.05
C PHE A 41 3.96 -10.09 -1.46
N ALA A 42 4.19 -9.06 -2.27
CA ALA A 42 4.19 -9.15 -3.73
C ALA A 42 5.28 -10.12 -4.23
N LYS A 43 6.51 -10.01 -3.70
CA LYS A 43 7.64 -10.87 -4.05
C LYS A 43 7.37 -12.33 -3.74
N ALA A 44 6.76 -12.63 -2.59
CA ALA A 44 6.40 -14.00 -2.22
C ALA A 44 5.42 -14.64 -3.21
N ARG A 45 4.69 -13.83 -3.99
CA ARG A 45 3.70 -14.26 -5.00
C ARG A 45 4.21 -14.17 -6.44
N GLY A 46 5.44 -13.71 -6.65
CA GLY A 46 5.98 -13.44 -7.99
C GLY A 46 5.34 -12.23 -8.67
N GLU A 47 4.66 -11.35 -7.92
CA GLU A 47 3.98 -10.19 -8.45
C GLU A 47 4.95 -9.00 -8.54
N ILE A 48 5.19 -8.53 -9.76
CA ILE A 48 6.14 -7.44 -10.06
C ILE A 48 5.47 -6.07 -9.94
N TYR A 49 4.18 -6.00 -10.27
CA TYR A 49 3.42 -4.76 -10.37
C TYR A 49 2.35 -4.71 -9.27
N PHE A 50 2.04 -3.50 -8.82
CA PHE A 50 0.89 -3.33 -7.95
C PHE A 50 -0.41 -3.48 -8.74
N SER A 51 -1.39 -4.15 -8.13
CA SER A 51 -2.77 -4.22 -8.59
C SER A 51 -3.72 -4.05 -7.41
N GLU A 52 -4.95 -3.61 -7.65
CA GLU A 52 -5.93 -3.52 -6.57
C GLU A 52 -6.24 -4.88 -5.94
N ALA A 53 -6.18 -5.96 -6.74
CA ALA A 53 -6.32 -7.33 -6.24
C ALA A 53 -5.20 -7.67 -5.25
N LEU A 54 -3.94 -7.38 -5.60
CA LEU A 54 -2.80 -7.56 -4.69
C LEU A 54 -2.96 -6.75 -3.40
N GLY A 55 -3.45 -5.51 -3.49
CA GLY A 55 -3.74 -4.67 -2.33
C GLY A 55 -4.83 -5.25 -1.42
N ARG A 56 -5.91 -5.80 -1.99
CA ARG A 56 -6.98 -6.48 -1.25
C ARG A 56 -6.49 -7.77 -0.60
N ASP A 57 -5.73 -8.58 -1.31
CA ASP A 57 -5.17 -9.83 -0.80
C ASP A 57 -4.23 -9.54 0.37
N PHE A 58 -3.35 -8.54 0.23
CA PHE A 58 -2.47 -8.10 1.31
C PHE A 58 -3.25 -7.68 2.57
N LEU A 59 -4.32 -6.89 2.41
CA LEU A 59 -5.15 -6.45 3.53
C LEU A 59 -5.91 -7.60 4.18
N THR A 60 -6.41 -8.54 3.37
CA THR A 60 -7.09 -9.75 3.86
C THR A 60 -6.14 -10.62 4.67
N GLU A 61 -4.98 -10.97 4.11
CA GLU A 61 -4.08 -11.96 4.72
C GLU A 61 -3.25 -11.38 5.87
N THR A 62 -2.88 -10.10 5.82
CA THR A 62 -2.05 -9.48 6.86
C THR A 62 -2.87 -8.91 8.02
N TYR A 63 -4.10 -8.44 7.74
CA TYR A 63 -4.91 -7.71 8.71
C TYR A 63 -6.33 -8.27 8.89
N ASN A 64 -6.66 -9.42 8.26
CA ASN A 64 -7.99 -10.01 8.28
C ASN A 64 -9.09 -9.03 7.83
N CYS A 65 -8.75 -8.16 6.86
CA CYS A 65 -9.66 -7.16 6.31
C CYS A 65 -10.56 -7.78 5.24
N THR A 66 -11.76 -8.22 5.62
CA THR A 66 -12.71 -8.87 4.69
C THR A 66 -13.71 -7.90 4.05
N VAL A 67 -13.69 -6.62 4.44
CA VAL A 67 -14.63 -5.61 3.91
C VAL A 67 -14.21 -5.14 2.51
N ASN A 68 -15.19 -4.89 1.65
CA ASN A 68 -14.96 -4.14 0.43
C ASN A 68 -14.83 -2.65 0.77
N TYR A 69 -13.62 -2.17 1.04
CA TYR A 69 -13.37 -0.79 1.46
C TYR A 69 -13.62 0.30 0.38
N TYR A 70 -14.11 -0.09 -0.81
CA TYR A 70 -14.66 0.84 -1.81
C TYR A 70 -16.18 1.04 -1.65
N GLN A 71 -16.88 0.07 -1.06
CA GLN A 71 -18.35 0.06 -0.94
C GLN A 71 -18.82 0.15 0.52
N GLU A 72 -17.99 -0.32 1.45
CA GLU A 72 -18.31 -0.46 2.87
C GLU A 72 -17.50 0.48 3.75
N ALA A 73 -17.99 0.70 4.97
CA ALA A 73 -17.30 1.50 5.96
C ALA A 73 -15.98 0.84 6.40
N MET A 74 -14.90 1.62 6.43
CA MET A 74 -13.60 1.13 6.90
C MET A 74 -13.66 0.77 8.41
N PRO A 75 -13.27 -0.46 8.80
CA PRO A 75 -13.18 -0.86 10.20
C PRO A 75 -12.25 0.09 10.96
N LYS A 76 -12.64 0.49 12.18
CA LYS A 76 -11.91 1.53 12.95
C LYS A 76 -10.42 1.24 13.09
N GLY A 77 -10.03 -0.01 13.32
CA GLY A 77 -8.62 -0.43 13.46
C GLY A 77 -7.85 -0.54 12.15
N LEU A 78 -8.53 -0.58 10.99
CA LEU A 78 -7.92 -0.85 9.68
C LEU A 78 -7.88 0.38 8.76
N LYS A 79 -8.41 1.53 9.21
CA LYS A 79 -8.39 2.79 8.45
C LYS A 79 -7.00 3.16 7.95
N GLY A 80 -5.98 3.03 8.79
CA GLY A 80 -4.59 3.33 8.43
C GLY A 80 -4.08 2.45 7.28
N PRO A 81 -4.01 1.12 7.46
CA PRO A 81 -3.63 0.19 6.40
C PRO A 81 -4.41 0.36 5.10
N ILE A 82 -5.74 0.45 5.17
CA ILE A 82 -6.61 0.62 4.00
C ILE A 82 -6.25 1.91 3.24
N ARG A 83 -6.13 3.04 3.94
CA ARG A 83 -5.79 4.32 3.32
C ARG A 83 -4.42 4.31 2.62
N ARG A 84 -3.46 3.56 3.16
CA ARG A 84 -2.10 3.47 2.58
C ARG A 84 -2.04 2.57 1.34
N ILE A 85 -2.94 1.59 1.21
CA ILE A 85 -3.05 0.74 0.01
C ILE A 85 -3.85 1.39 -1.11
N ARG A 86 -4.79 2.29 -0.79
CA ARG A 86 -5.61 3.00 -1.79
C ARG A 86 -4.89 4.16 -2.51
N VAL A 87 -3.59 4.36 -2.27
CA VAL A 87 -2.82 5.51 -2.79
C VAL A 87 -2.43 5.29 -4.25
#